data_AF-A0A3D1E9W7-F1
#
_entry.id   AF-A0A3D1E9W7-F1
#
_cell.length_a   1.000
_cell.length_b   1.000
_cell.length_c   1.000
_cell.angle_alpha   90.00
_cell.angle_beta   90.00
_cell.angle_gamma   90.00
#
_symmetry.space_group_name_H-M   'P 1'
#
loop_
_entity.id
_entity.type
_entity.pdbx_description
1 polymer ?
#
loop_
_entity_poly.entity_id
_entity_poly.type
_entity_poly.pdbx_seq_one_letter_code
_entity_poly.pdbx_strand_id
1 'polypeptide(L)'
;VYLPAYSLEKLSAYLRAFPEIRWKIFTRHTTQKKEEGNVKAYPIDQEKFLKALKNCSGVICGAGFELPAEALYLQKKVMVVPIKGQYEQACNALSLQELGVPVLHELNPQSVASVQTWIDNKQEVAIDFSDKTSFIIDRVIIRNCLQSQLV
;
A
#
# COMPACT_ATOMS: atom_id res chain seq x y z
N VAL A 1 -2.05 -3.66 8.00
CA VAL A 1 -1.70 -4.70 7.00
C VAL A 1 -2.96 -5.17 6.33
N TYR A 2 -2.99 -5.15 5.00
CA TYR A 2 -4.08 -5.66 4.17
C TYR A 2 -3.51 -6.47 3.01
N LEU A 3 -3.41 -7.78 3.22
CA LEU A 3 -2.81 -8.72 2.26
C LEU A 3 -3.73 -9.95 2.12
N PRO A 4 -4.84 -9.85 1.37
CA PRO A 4 -5.87 -10.88 1.30
C PRO A 4 -5.40 -12.21 0.65
N ALA A 5 -4.25 -12.20 -0.01
CA ALA A 5 -3.61 -13.39 -0.56
C ALA A 5 -2.81 -14.20 0.48
N TYR A 6 -2.58 -13.66 1.68
CA TYR A 6 -1.84 -14.32 2.75
C TYR A 6 -2.80 -14.85 3.82
N SER A 7 -2.48 -16.03 4.37
CA SER A 7 -3.21 -16.56 5.52
C SER A 7 -2.93 -15.73 6.77
N LEU A 8 -3.89 -15.73 7.69
CA LEU A 8 -3.75 -14.99 8.95
C LEU A 8 -2.58 -15.53 9.78
N GLU A 9 -2.35 -16.84 9.74
CA GLU A 9 -1.28 -17.52 10.45
C GLU A 9 0.10 -17.07 9.95
N LYS A 10 0.29 -17.03 8.62
CA LYS A 10 1.54 -16.56 7.99
C LYS A 10 1.81 -15.10 8.33
N LEU A 11 0.80 -14.23 8.23
CA LEU A 11 0.93 -12.81 8.58
C LEU A 11 1.25 -12.63 10.07
N SER A 12 0.53 -13.31 10.95
CA SER A 12 0.71 -13.16 12.40
C SER A 12 2.08 -13.66 12.85
N ALA A 13 2.54 -14.80 12.32
CA ALA A 13 3.87 -15.33 12.61
C ALA A 13 4.98 -14.38 12.14
N TYR A 14 4.85 -13.84 10.92
CA TYR A 14 5.83 -12.91 10.35
C TYR A 14 5.90 -11.59 11.14
N LEU A 15 4.75 -10.99 11.46
CA LEU A 15 4.69 -9.66 12.09
C LEU A 15 5.09 -9.64 13.57
N ARG A 16 5.15 -10.81 14.22
CA ARG A 16 5.69 -10.95 15.59
C ARG A 16 7.20 -10.72 15.67
N ALA A 17 7.92 -10.75 14.54
CA ALA A 17 9.33 -10.39 14.48
C ALA A 17 9.59 -8.92 14.84
N PHE A 18 8.55 -8.07 14.91
CA PHE A 18 8.61 -6.63 15.19
C PHE A 18 7.81 -6.28 16.45
N PRO A 19 8.24 -6.75 17.65
CA PRO A 19 7.46 -6.65 18.89
C PRO A 19 7.11 -5.22 19.33
N GLU A 20 7.90 -4.24 18.91
CA GLU A 20 7.70 -2.80 19.16
C GLU A 20 6.52 -2.20 18.38
N ILE A 21 6.06 -2.85 17.31
CA ILE A 21 4.97 -2.37 16.46
C ILE A 21 3.66 -3.07 16.78
N ARG A 22 2.60 -2.28 16.96
CA ARG A 22 1.23 -2.78 17.09
C ARG A 22 0.58 -2.96 15.71
N TRP A 23 0.49 -4.20 15.25
CA TRP A 23 -0.06 -4.52 13.95
C TRP A 23 -1.58 -4.68 13.98
N LYS A 24 -2.24 -4.11 12.98
CA LYS A 24 -3.65 -4.39 12.66
C LYS A 24 -3.73 -5.09 11.32
N ILE A 25 -4.28 -6.30 11.29
CA ILE A 25 -4.55 -7.08 10.09
C ILE A 25 -6.05 -7.02 9.82
N PHE A 26 -6.44 -6.66 8.60
CA PHE A 26 -7.82 -6.83 8.13
C PHE A 26 -7.83 -7.98 7.13
N THR A 27 -8.63 -9.01 7.39
CA THR A 27 -8.61 -10.24 6.59
C THR A 27 -9.97 -10.93 6.57
N ARG A 28 -10.27 -11.60 5.45
CA ARG A 28 -11.43 -12.50 5.32
C ARG A 28 -11.28 -13.82 6.08
N HIS A 29 -10.07 -14.13 6.55
CA HIS A 29 -9.75 -15.37 7.26
C HIS A 29 -10.21 -15.37 8.74
N THR A 30 -10.96 -14.35 9.16
CA THR A 30 -11.56 -14.32 10.49
C THR A 30 -12.92 -13.62 10.48
N THR A 31 -13.84 -14.09 11.30
CA THR A 31 -15.18 -13.52 11.50
C THR A 31 -15.29 -12.70 12.79
N GLN A 32 -14.29 -12.79 13.67
CA GLN A 32 -14.25 -12.11 14.96
C GLN A 32 -12.88 -11.48 15.18
N LYS A 33 -12.81 -10.45 16.01
CA LYS A 33 -11.52 -9.85 16.38
C LYS A 33 -10.68 -10.90 17.12
N LYS A 34 -9.43 -11.09 16.68
CA LYS A 34 -8.42 -11.90 17.37
C LYS A 34 -7.24 -11.02 17.78
N GLU A 35 -6.60 -11.35 18.89
CA GLU A 35 -5.46 -10.61 19.42
C GLU A 35 -4.45 -11.60 19.98
N GLU A 36 -3.21 -11.50 19.52
CA GLU A 36 -2.12 -12.34 20.00
C GLU A 36 -0.81 -11.54 19.97
N GLY A 37 -0.28 -11.23 21.16
CA GLY A 37 0.90 -10.38 21.31
C GLY A 37 0.68 -8.99 20.73
N ASN A 38 1.56 -8.59 19.81
CA ASN A 38 1.53 -7.28 19.15
C ASN A 38 0.62 -7.25 17.90
N VAL A 39 -0.08 -8.34 17.58
CA VAL A 39 -0.91 -8.47 16.37
C VAL A 39 -2.40 -8.53 16.72
N LYS A 40 -3.19 -7.65 16.10
CA LYS A 40 -4.66 -7.65 16.15
C LYS A 40 -5.23 -7.95 14.78
N ALA A 41 -6.03 -8.98 14.65
CA ALA A 41 -6.73 -9.34 13.42
C ALA A 41 -8.21 -8.96 13.53
N TYR A 42 -8.74 -8.38 12.46
CA TYR A 42 -10.12 -7.93 12.34
C TYR A 42 -10.76 -8.57 11.11
N PRO A 43 -12.07 -8.90 11.17
CA PRO A 43 -12.84 -9.17 9.96
C PRO A 43 -12.82 -7.95 9.03
N ILE A 44 -13.08 -8.18 7.74
CA ILE A 44 -13.22 -7.10 6.77
C ILE A 44 -14.40 -6.21 7.16
N ASP A 45 -14.11 -4.93 7.36
CA ASP A 45 -15.06 -3.90 7.74
C ASP A 45 -14.49 -2.56 7.25
N GLN A 46 -15.18 -1.93 6.31
CA GLN A 46 -14.68 -0.75 5.60
C GLN A 46 -14.50 0.45 6.55
N GLU A 47 -15.47 0.73 7.42
CA GLU A 47 -15.38 1.86 8.35
C GLU A 47 -14.25 1.69 9.35
N LYS A 48 -14.11 0.49 9.92
CA LYS A 48 -13.01 0.18 10.84
C LYS A 48 -11.66 0.21 10.13
N PHE A 49 -11.61 -0.22 8.88
CA PHE A 49 -10.39 -0.18 8.07
C PHE A 49 -9.96 1.27 7.80
N LEU A 50 -10.86 2.11 7.30
CA LEU A 50 -10.58 3.53 7.03
C LEU A 50 -10.18 4.27 8.32
N LYS A 51 -10.88 4.00 9.43
CA LYS A 51 -10.49 4.53 10.75
C LYS A 51 -9.10 4.06 11.17
N ALA A 52 -8.74 2.80 10.89
CA ALA A 52 -7.40 2.30 11.19
C ALA A 52 -6.34 2.93 10.29
N LEU A 53 -6.61 3.09 8.99
CA LEU A 53 -5.72 3.72 8.00
C LEU A 53 -5.44 5.19 8.36
N LYS A 54 -6.48 5.96 8.71
CA LYS A 54 -6.34 7.36 9.14
C LYS A 54 -5.41 7.49 10.35
N ASN A 55 -5.49 6.56 11.31
CA ASN A 55 -4.79 6.64 12.59
C ASN A 55 -3.48 5.82 12.65
N CYS A 56 -3.05 5.17 11.56
CA CYS A 56 -1.79 4.44 11.56
C CYS A 56 -0.62 5.31 11.08
N SER A 57 0.60 4.83 11.34
CA SER A 57 1.86 5.38 10.83
C SER A 57 2.21 4.87 9.42
N GLY A 58 1.67 3.72 9.03
CA GLY A 58 1.92 3.14 7.71
C GLY A 58 1.07 1.91 7.41
N VAL A 59 1.15 1.46 6.16
CA VAL A 59 0.41 0.31 5.64
C VAL A 59 1.32 -0.59 4.81
N ILE A 60 1.19 -1.90 5.06
CA ILE A 60 1.68 -2.95 4.17
C ILE A 60 0.46 -3.52 3.44
N CYS A 61 0.45 -3.44 2.12
CA CYS A 61 -0.67 -3.87 1.28
C CYS A 61 -0.23 -4.49 -0.04
N GLY A 62 -1.18 -5.02 -0.82
CA GLY A 62 -0.91 -5.39 -2.21
C GLY A 62 -0.69 -4.15 -3.08
N ALA A 63 -0.09 -4.32 -4.25
CA ALA A 63 0.12 -3.24 -5.22
C ALA A 63 -1.13 -3.00 -6.11
N GLY A 64 -2.32 -2.99 -5.53
CA GLY A 64 -3.54 -2.58 -6.25
C GLY A 64 -3.57 -1.06 -6.46
N PHE A 65 -4.52 -0.55 -7.25
CA PHE A 65 -4.57 0.89 -7.55
C PHE A 65 -5.04 1.75 -6.35
N GLU A 66 -6.03 1.28 -5.59
CA GLU A 66 -6.77 2.11 -4.64
C GLU A 66 -6.00 2.36 -3.33
N LEU A 67 -5.77 1.30 -2.54
CA LEU A 67 -5.20 1.45 -1.19
C LEU A 67 -3.81 2.09 -1.15
N PRO A 68 -2.83 1.72 -2.01
CA PRO A 68 -1.56 2.44 -2.07
C PRO A 68 -1.74 3.93 -2.38
N ALA A 69 -2.62 4.28 -3.33
CA ALA A 69 -2.86 5.68 -3.69
C ALA A 69 -3.51 6.47 -2.54
N GLU A 70 -4.55 5.92 -1.90
CA GLU A 70 -5.19 6.55 -0.73
C GLU A 70 -4.21 6.74 0.43
N ALA A 71 -3.38 5.73 0.70
CA ALA A 71 -2.40 5.80 1.77
C ALA A 71 -1.32 6.86 1.49
N LEU A 72 -0.84 6.97 0.25
CA LEU A 72 0.08 8.01 -0.18
C LEU A 72 -0.55 9.40 -0.07
N TYR A 73 -1.81 9.55 -0.50
CA TYR A 73 -2.56 10.80 -0.36
C TYR A 73 -2.70 11.24 1.10
N LEU A 74 -2.91 10.29 2.02
CA LEU A 74 -2.97 10.52 3.46
C LEU A 74 -1.58 10.64 4.13
N GLN A 75 -0.51 10.77 3.34
CA GLN A 75 0.88 10.88 3.80
C GLN A 75 1.29 9.74 4.73
N LYS A 76 0.80 8.52 4.45
CA LYS A 76 1.19 7.32 5.20
C LYS A 76 2.42 6.70 4.56
N LYS A 77 3.27 6.08 5.39
CA LYS A 77 4.30 5.18 4.89
C LYS A 77 3.62 4.00 4.21
N VAL A 78 4.01 3.72 2.97
CA VAL A 78 3.48 2.59 2.20
C VAL A 78 4.61 1.59 1.93
N MET A 79 4.28 0.32 1.99
CA MET A 79 5.09 -0.77 1.46
C MET A 79 4.16 -1.73 0.75
N VAL A 80 4.53 -2.18 -0.45
CA VAL A 80 3.67 -3.06 -1.24
C VAL A 80 4.26 -4.45 -1.43
N VAL A 81 3.38 -5.44 -1.46
CA VAL A 81 3.68 -6.85 -1.71
C VAL A 81 2.77 -7.34 -2.84
N PRO A 82 3.16 -7.18 -4.12
CA PRO A 82 2.34 -7.61 -5.25
C PRO A 82 2.05 -9.11 -5.21
N ILE A 83 0.86 -9.49 -5.66
CA ILE A 83 0.48 -10.90 -5.76
C ILE A 83 1.18 -11.53 -6.98
N LYS A 84 1.89 -12.64 -6.76
CA LYS A 84 2.57 -13.38 -7.82
C LYS A 84 1.59 -13.76 -8.94
N GLY A 85 1.97 -13.46 -10.18
CA GLY A 85 1.16 -13.75 -11.37
C GLY A 85 0.07 -12.72 -11.68
N GLN A 86 -0.13 -11.68 -10.85
CA GLN A 86 -1.01 -10.56 -11.17
C GLN A 86 -0.24 -9.48 -11.93
N TYR A 87 -0.41 -9.47 -13.26
CA TYR A 87 0.30 -8.54 -14.15
C TYR A 87 0.07 -7.07 -13.77
N GLU A 88 -1.19 -6.68 -13.52
CA GLU A 88 -1.54 -5.30 -13.16
C GLU A 88 -0.84 -4.84 -11.86
N GLN A 89 -0.80 -5.69 -10.84
CA GLN A 89 -0.07 -5.36 -9.61
C GLN A 89 1.44 -5.30 -9.81
N ALA A 90 2.00 -6.07 -10.75
CA ALA A 90 3.41 -5.97 -11.10
C ALA A 90 3.73 -4.62 -11.76
N CYS A 91 2.88 -4.16 -12.68
CA CYS A 91 3.00 -2.82 -13.28
C CYS A 91 2.89 -1.72 -12.23
N ASN A 92 1.89 -1.79 -11.35
CA ASN A 92 1.73 -0.80 -10.28
C ASN A 92 2.90 -0.80 -9.30
N ALA A 93 3.43 -1.98 -8.95
CA ALA A 93 4.58 -2.09 -8.07
C ALA A 93 5.82 -1.41 -8.67
N LEU A 94 6.05 -1.54 -9.99
CA LEU A 94 7.13 -0.82 -10.67
C LEU A 94 6.93 0.69 -10.59
N SER A 95 5.73 1.20 -10.90
CA SER A 95 5.43 2.64 -10.76
C SER A 95 5.60 3.14 -9.33
N LEU A 96 5.16 2.36 -8.34
CA LEU A 96 5.33 2.68 -6.92
C LEU A 96 6.81 2.70 -6.52
N GLN A 97 7.61 1.79 -7.06
CA GLN A 97 9.06 1.77 -6.86
C GLN A 97 9.73 3.02 -7.43
N GLU A 98 9.31 3.51 -8.59
CA GLU A 98 9.78 4.77 -9.18
C GLU A 98 9.42 5.99 -8.31
N LEU A 99 8.29 5.92 -7.60
CA LEU A 99 7.89 6.92 -6.60
C LEU A 99 8.65 6.78 -5.26
N GLY A 100 9.52 5.78 -5.11
CA GLY A 100 10.29 5.53 -3.88
C GLY A 100 9.55 4.69 -2.84
N VAL A 101 8.41 4.08 -3.18
CA VAL A 101 7.71 3.15 -2.30
C VAL A 101 8.42 1.79 -2.34
N PRO A 102 8.81 1.21 -1.20
CA PRO A 102 9.45 -0.10 -1.17
C PRO A 102 8.48 -1.21 -1.60
N VAL A 103 8.98 -2.07 -2.47
CA VAL A 103 8.29 -3.26 -2.98
C VAL A 103 8.97 -4.51 -2.44
N LEU A 104 8.21 -5.40 -1.81
CA LEU A 104 8.67 -6.73 -1.42
C LEU A 104 8.06 -7.79 -2.32
N HIS A 105 8.85 -8.77 -2.74
CA HIS A 105 8.32 -9.91 -3.48
C HIS A 105 7.48 -10.84 -2.60
N GLU A 106 7.88 -11.05 -1.34
CA GLU A 106 7.18 -11.91 -0.40
C GLU A 106 7.51 -11.53 1.05
N LEU A 107 6.58 -11.83 1.97
CA LEU A 107 6.86 -11.83 3.41
C LEU A 107 7.48 -13.17 3.85
N ASN A 108 8.80 -13.17 4.01
CA ASN A 108 9.61 -14.31 4.44
C ASN A 108 10.83 -13.85 5.28
N PRO A 109 11.57 -14.74 5.97
CA PRO A 109 12.68 -14.33 6.85
C PRO A 109 13.72 -13.39 6.21
N GLN A 110 13.95 -13.49 4.89
CA GLN A 110 14.92 -12.64 4.18
C GLN A 110 14.42 -11.19 4.04
N SER A 111 13.10 -10.98 3.99
CA SER A 111 12.49 -9.64 3.90
C SER A 111 12.43 -8.89 5.24
N VAL A 112 12.73 -9.54 6.36
CA VAL A 112 12.59 -8.94 7.71
C VAL A 112 13.45 -7.69 7.86
N ALA A 113 14.70 -7.72 7.37
CA ALA A 113 15.59 -6.56 7.41
C ALA A 113 15.05 -5.37 6.62
N SER A 114 14.43 -5.62 5.47
CA SER A 114 13.80 -4.58 4.64
C SER A 114 12.59 -3.97 5.33
N VAL A 115 11.77 -4.79 6.00
CA VAL A 115 10.63 -4.30 6.80
C VAL A 115 11.11 -3.51 8.01
N GLN A 116 12.16 -3.94 8.71
CA GLN A 116 12.74 -3.20 9.83
C GLN A 116 13.26 -1.82 9.37
N THR A 117 14.03 -1.80 8.27
CA THR A 117 14.52 -0.55 7.67
C THR A 117 13.36 0.38 7.31
N TRP A 118 12.29 -0.18 6.73
CA TRP A 118 11.09 0.59 6.45
C TRP A 118 10.39 1.09 7.71
N ILE A 119 10.32 0.31 8.80
CA ILE A 119 9.77 0.74 10.09
C ILE A 119 10.57 1.92 10.65
N ASP A 120 11.88 1.82 10.65
CA ASP A 120 12.79 2.78 11.28
C ASP A 120 12.93 4.09 10.48
N ASN A 121 12.82 4.02 9.16
CA ASN A 121 12.96 5.20 8.31
C ASN A 121 11.77 6.15 8.49
N LYS A 122 12.02 7.44 8.71
CA LYS A 122 10.97 8.47 8.80
C LYS A 122 10.47 8.97 7.45
N GLN A 123 11.11 8.53 6.35
CA GLN A 123 10.83 9.06 5.03
C GLN A 123 9.42 8.68 4.55
N GLU A 124 8.58 9.69 4.41
CA GLU A 124 7.33 9.65 3.66
C GLU A 124 7.63 9.97 2.20
N VAL A 125 7.00 9.24 1.28
CA VAL A 125 7.09 9.53 -0.15
C VAL A 125 6.24 10.78 -0.40
N ALA A 126 6.90 11.92 -0.65
CA ALA A 126 6.23 13.18 -0.91
C ALA A 126 5.79 13.26 -2.38
N ILE A 127 4.48 13.12 -2.60
CA ILE A 127 3.87 13.27 -3.93
C ILE A 127 2.99 14.51 -3.91
N ASP A 128 3.16 15.35 -4.93
CA ASP A 128 2.30 16.50 -5.18
C ASP A 128 1.00 16.03 -5.87
N PHE A 129 -0.06 15.92 -5.08
CA PHE A 129 -1.42 15.62 -5.53
C PHE A 129 -2.25 16.89 -5.82
N SER A 130 -1.62 18.03 -6.13
CA SER A 130 -2.35 19.24 -6.55
C SER A 130 -3.26 18.99 -7.75
N ASP A 131 -4.39 19.69 -7.78
CA ASP A 131 -5.34 19.58 -8.89
C ASP A 131 -4.72 20.13 -10.18
N LYS A 132 -4.40 19.21 -11.10
CA LYS A 132 -3.86 19.51 -12.43
C LYS A 132 -4.89 19.24 -13.53
N THR A 133 -6.16 19.06 -13.18
CA THR A 133 -7.21 18.61 -14.11
C THR A 133 -7.34 19.56 -15.30
N SER A 134 -7.54 20.86 -15.07
CA SER A 134 -7.67 21.85 -16.15
C SER A 134 -6.42 21.90 -17.04
N PHE A 135 -5.23 21.91 -16.43
CA PHE A 135 -3.97 21.90 -17.18
C PHE A 135 -3.82 20.67 -18.09
N ILE A 136 -4.20 19.49 -17.59
CA ILE A 136 -4.14 18.25 -18.37
C ILE A 136 -5.15 18.30 -19.52
N ILE A 137 -6.39 18.76 -19.26
CA ILE A 137 -7.44 18.91 -20.29
C ILE A 137 -6.96 19.85 -21.39
N ASP A 138 -6.48 21.05 -21.04
CA ASP A 138 -5.97 22.03 -21.99
C ASP A 138 -4.83 21.44 -22.83
N ARG A 139 -3.88 20.76 -22.19
CA ARG A 139 -2.76 20.11 -22.89
C ARG A 139 -3.22 19.06 -23.88
N VAL A 140 -4.20 18.23 -23.52
CA VAL A 140 -4.75 17.19 -24.40
C VAL A 140 -5.51 17.81 -25.57
N ILE A 141 -6.35 18.81 -25.32
CA ILE A 141 -7.11 19.49 -26.37
C ILE A 141 -6.17 20.20 -27.35
N ILE A 142 -5.24 21.04 -26.84
CA ILE A 142 -4.29 21.79 -27.67
C ILE A 142 -3.45 20.83 -28.53
N ARG A 143 -2.92 19.75 -27.95
CA ARG A 143 -2.13 18.76 -28.69
C ARG A 143 -2.91 18.17 -29.87
N ASN A 144 -4.17 17.82 -29.67
CA ASN A 144 -4.99 17.19 -30.70
C ASN A 144 -5.47 18.20 -31.75
N CYS A 145 -5.86 19.42 -31.35
CA CYS A 145 -6.26 20.46 -32.29
C CYS A 145 -5.10 20.91 -33.20
N LEU A 146 -3.88 21.02 -32.67
CA LEU A 146 -2.70 21.38 -33.46
C LEU A 146 -2.28 20.26 -34.43
N GLN A 147 -2.48 18.99 -34.08
CA GLN A 147 -2.24 17.87 -35.00
C GLN A 147 -3.26 17.80 -36.13
N SER A 148 -4.51 18.25 -35.91
CA SER A 148 -5.55 18.30 -36.96
C SER A 148 -5.37 19.42 -37.98
N GLN A 149 -4.50 20.42 -37.73
CA GLN A 149 -4.22 21.53 -38.65
C GLN A 149 -2.99 21.29 -39.54
N LEU A 150 -2.29 20.17 -39.38
CA LEU A 150 -1.11 19.77 -40.14
C LEU A 150 -1.39 18.67 -41.18
N VAL A 151 -2.67 18.41 -41.49
CA VAL A 151 -3.15 17.49 -42.53
C VAL A 151 -3.83 18.28 -43.64
#